data_AF-A0A2D4MI87-F1
#
_entry.id   AF-A0A2D4MI87-F1
#
_cell.length_a   1.000
_cell.length_b   1.000
_cell.length_c   1.000
_cell.angle_alpha   90.00
_cell.angle_beta   90.00
_cell.angle_gamma   90.00
#
_symmetry.space_group_name_H-M   'P 1'
#
loop_
_entity.id
_entity.type
_entity.pdbx_description
1 polymer ?
#
loop_
_entity_poly.entity_id
_entity_poly.type
_entity_poly.pdbx_seq_one_letter_code
_entity_poly.pdbx_strand_id
1 'polypeptide(L)'
;SFRKTESLFVSFQPSIQGQKVSSSTIGRWLKATIAMSYEVQALPVPRGITAHSTRSAASSAAWSTQASIGDICRAAAWASPSPFIRHYNVDAFASADATFGW
;
A
#
# COMPACT_ATOMS: atom_id res chain seq x y z
N SER A 1 12.98 8.66 30.13
CA SER A 1 12.03 8.72 29.00
C SER A 1 12.18 7.47 28.14
N PHE A 2 11.07 6.84 27.71
CA PHE A 2 11.09 5.64 26.86
C PHE A 2 11.59 5.95 25.43
N ARG A 3 11.07 7.02 24.83
CA ARG A 3 11.43 7.47 23.48
C ARG A 3 12.82 8.09 23.47
N LYS A 4 13.67 7.68 22.51
CA LYS A 4 15.05 8.16 22.33
C LYS A 4 15.30 8.88 20.99
N THR A 5 14.23 9.14 20.23
CA THR A 5 14.28 9.76 18.89
C THR A 5 12.98 10.49 18.60
N GLU A 6 13.01 11.47 17.70
CA GLU A 6 11.83 12.13 17.13
C GLU A 6 11.13 11.32 16.02
N SER A 7 11.67 10.16 15.64
CA SER A 7 11.09 9.31 14.59
C SER A 7 9.74 8.74 15.04
N LEU A 8 8.67 8.86 14.24
CA LEU A 8 7.33 8.38 14.61
C LEU A 8 7.35 6.92 15.12
N PHE A 9 8.00 6.02 14.38
CA PHE A 9 8.13 4.61 14.75
C PHE A 9 9.41 4.32 15.53
N VAL A 10 9.25 3.66 16.69
CA VAL A 10 10.35 3.27 17.59
C VAL A 10 10.28 1.80 17.95
N SER A 11 11.42 1.23 18.33
CA SER A 11 11.53 -0.17 18.73
C SER A 11 11.13 -0.38 20.19
N PHE A 12 10.45 -1.49 20.45
CA PHE A 12 10.15 -2.01 21.79
C PHE A 12 11.06 -3.20 22.17
N GLN A 13 11.98 -3.60 21.29
CA GLN A 13 12.94 -4.66 21.60
C GLN A 13 13.90 -4.19 22.70
N PRO A 14 14.13 -4.98 23.77
CA PRO A 14 14.88 -4.53 24.95
C PRO A 14 16.24 -3.88 24.65
N SER A 15 17.02 -4.44 23.73
CA SER A 15 18.37 -3.95 23.38
C SER A 15 18.38 -2.61 22.64
N ILE A 16 17.30 -2.25 21.95
CA ILE A 16 17.19 -1.03 21.12
C ILE A 16 15.93 -0.23 21.47
N GLN A 17 15.44 -0.40 22.70
CA GLN A 17 14.18 0.19 23.14
C GLN A 17 14.22 1.72 23.02
N GLY A 18 13.18 2.28 22.41
CA GLY A 18 13.01 3.70 22.18
C GLY A 18 13.77 4.26 20.96
N GLN A 19 14.59 3.45 20.28
CA GLN A 19 15.34 3.85 19.09
C GLN A 19 14.47 3.79 17.83
N LYS A 20 14.83 4.53 16.79
CA LYS A 20 14.13 4.48 15.48
C LYS A 20 14.21 3.08 14.87
N VAL A 21 13.13 2.63 14.24
CA VAL A 21 13.13 1.38 13.46
C VAL A 21 13.59 1.62 12.03
N SER A 22 14.10 0.58 11.37
CA SER A 22 14.45 0.62 9.95
C SER A 22 13.21 0.50 9.05
N SER A 23 13.34 0.95 7.80
CA SER A 23 12.31 0.74 6.76
C SER A 23 12.01 -0.74 6.53
N SER A 24 12.99 -1.63 6.72
CA SER A 24 12.79 -3.08 6.61
C SER A 24 11.90 -3.64 7.72
N THR A 25 12.02 -3.13 8.96
CA THR A 25 11.13 -3.49 10.07
C THR A 25 9.71 -2.99 9.82
N ILE A 26 9.55 -1.73 9.41
CA ILE A 26 8.24 -1.17 9.05
C ILE A 26 7.60 -1.99 7.92
N GLY A 27 8.38 -2.34 6.88
CA GLY A 27 7.89 -3.18 5.79
C GLY A 27 7.47 -4.58 6.23
N ARG A 28 8.12 -5.15 7.26
CA ARG A 28 7.70 -6.43 7.85
C ARG A 28 6.38 -6.29 8.60
N TRP A 29 6.21 -5.23 9.39
CA TRP A 29 4.96 -4.94 10.08
C TRP A 29 3.81 -4.77 9.10
N LEU A 30 3.97 -3.97 8.04
CA LEU A 30 2.94 -3.79 7.01
C LEU A 30 2.51 -5.12 6.38
N LYS A 31 3.46 -5.98 5.99
CA LYS A 31 3.13 -7.30 5.43
C LYS A 31 2.37 -8.18 6.41
N ALA A 32 2.80 -8.22 7.67
CA ALA A 32 2.14 -9.00 8.72
C ALA A 32 0.73 -8.48 9.00
N THR A 33 0.55 -7.15 9.07
CA THR A 33 -0.76 -6.53 9.27
C THR A 33 -1.70 -6.84 8.11
N ILE A 34 -1.25 -6.74 6.86
CA ILE A 34 -2.07 -7.11 5.70
C ILE A 34 -2.48 -8.58 5.79
N ALA A 35 -1.54 -9.50 6.02
CA ALA A 35 -1.85 -10.93 6.15
C ALA A 35 -2.87 -11.20 7.25
N MET A 36 -2.65 -10.63 8.44
CA MET A 36 -3.56 -10.75 9.58
C MET A 36 -4.97 -10.23 9.26
N SER A 37 -5.10 -9.11 8.55
CA SER A 37 -6.41 -8.59 8.15
C SER A 37 -7.18 -9.54 7.23
N TYR A 38 -6.50 -10.29 6.35
CA TYR A 38 -7.15 -11.31 5.50
C TYR A 38 -7.54 -12.53 6.34
N GLU A 39 -6.65 -12.99 7.22
CA GLU A 39 -6.90 -14.13 8.11
C GLU A 39 -8.10 -13.88 9.03
N VAL A 40 -8.19 -12.70 9.64
CA VAL A 40 -9.31 -12.29 10.51
C VAL A 40 -10.64 -12.24 9.75
N GLN A 41 -10.60 -11.95 8.44
CA GLN A 41 -11.77 -11.96 7.57
C GLN A 41 -12.06 -13.35 6.96
N ALA A 42 -11.32 -14.39 7.36
CA ALA A 42 -11.38 -15.74 6.77
C ALA A 42 -11.17 -15.76 5.25
N LEU A 43 -10.37 -14.82 4.73
CA LEU A 43 -10.01 -14.72 3.32
C LEU A 43 -8.60 -15.29 3.07
N PRO A 44 -8.34 -15.86 1.89
CA PRO A 44 -7.01 -16.32 1.54
C PRO A 44 -6.03 -15.15 1.45
N VAL A 45 -4.88 -15.27 2.13
CA VAL A 45 -3.83 -14.24 2.10
C VAL A 45 -3.20 -14.20 0.71
N PRO A 46 -3.15 -13.03 0.05
CA PRO A 46 -2.51 -12.87 -1.25
C PRO A 46 -1.02 -13.27 -1.22
N ARG A 47 -0.56 -13.91 -2.30
CA ARG A 47 0.88 -14.19 -2.48
C ARG A 47 1.62 -12.91 -2.84
N GLY A 48 2.86 -12.79 -2.38
CA GLY A 48 3.75 -11.70 -2.79
C GLY A 48 3.43 -10.32 -2.21
N ILE A 49 2.72 -10.25 -1.06
CA ILE A 49 2.46 -8.97 -0.38
C ILE A 49 3.79 -8.28 -0.06
N THR A 50 3.87 -7.00 -0.43
CA THR A 50 4.99 -6.12 -0.10
C THR A 50 4.48 -4.90 0.66
N ALA A 51 5.39 -4.12 1.24
CA ALA A 51 5.03 -2.82 1.83
C ALA A 51 4.38 -1.87 0.80
N HIS A 52 4.79 -1.98 -0.48
CA HIS A 52 4.23 -1.17 -1.57
C HIS A 52 2.81 -1.59 -1.97
N SER A 53 2.35 -2.78 -1.57
CA SER A 53 0.97 -3.22 -1.82
C SER A 53 -0.05 -2.27 -1.20
N THR A 54 0.26 -1.65 -0.04
CA THR A 54 -0.59 -0.63 0.57
C THR A 54 -0.76 0.59 -0.33
N ARG A 55 0.33 1.09 -0.93
CA ARG A 55 0.28 2.23 -1.85
C ARG A 55 -0.51 1.89 -3.12
N SER A 56 -0.28 0.70 -3.67
CA SER A 56 -1.00 0.18 -4.84
C SER A 56 -2.51 0.15 -4.61
N ALA A 57 -2.94 -0.47 -3.51
CA ALA A 57 -4.36 -0.57 -3.16
C ALA A 57 -4.99 0.81 -2.94
N ALA A 58 -4.30 1.71 -2.22
CA ALA A 58 -4.81 3.05 -1.94
C ALA A 58 -4.97 3.89 -3.21
N SER A 59 -3.99 3.89 -4.12
CA SER A 59 -4.10 4.65 -5.37
C SER A 59 -5.17 4.07 -6.31
N SER A 60 -5.30 2.73 -6.35
CA SER A 60 -6.33 2.06 -7.14
C SER A 60 -7.74 2.38 -6.62
N ALA A 61 -7.91 2.38 -5.29
CA ALA A 61 -9.16 2.78 -4.66
C ALA A 61 -9.49 4.26 -4.89
N ALA A 62 -8.51 5.16 -4.80
CA ALA A 62 -8.72 6.58 -5.10
C ALA A 62 -9.21 6.78 -6.56
N TRP A 63 -8.58 6.08 -7.50
CA TRP A 63 -8.98 6.09 -8.91
C TRP A 63 -10.39 5.53 -9.13
N SER A 64 -10.74 4.40 -8.49
CA SER A 64 -12.08 3.82 -8.59
C SER A 64 -13.16 4.74 -8.00
N THR A 65 -12.80 5.58 -7.02
CA THR A 65 -13.65 6.65 -6.48
C THR A 65 -13.59 7.95 -7.30
N GLN A 66 -13.08 7.91 -8.53
CA GLN A 66 -13.02 9.03 -9.48
C GLN A 66 -12.17 10.23 -9.01
N ALA A 67 -11.19 10.02 -8.12
CA ALA A 67 -10.22 11.06 -7.79
C ALA A 67 -9.39 11.43 -9.03
N SER A 68 -9.07 12.72 -9.18
CA SER A 68 -8.28 13.17 -10.33
C SER A 68 -6.87 12.58 -10.29
N ILE A 69 -6.31 12.29 -11.47
CA ILE A 69 -4.92 11.79 -11.56
C ILE A 69 -3.92 12.76 -10.94
N GLY A 70 -4.19 14.07 -11.01
CA GLY A 70 -3.37 15.11 -10.38
C GLY A 70 -3.37 15.01 -8.85
N ASP A 71 -4.53 14.78 -8.24
CA ASP A 71 -4.65 14.62 -6.79
C ASP A 71 -4.01 13.31 -6.32
N ILE A 72 -4.19 12.22 -7.07
CA ILE A 72 -3.53 10.94 -6.80
C ILE A 72 -2.01 11.09 -6.85
N CYS A 73 -1.47 11.74 -7.90
CA CYS A 73 -0.03 11.98 -8.01
C CYS A 73 0.48 12.87 -6.88
N ARG A 74 -0.25 13.91 -6.49
CA ARG A 74 0.10 14.80 -5.38
C ARG A 74 0.15 14.04 -4.05
N ALA A 75 -0.89 13.27 -3.74
CA ALA A 75 -0.96 12.47 -2.51
C ALA A 75 0.10 11.37 -2.46
N ALA A 76 0.39 10.76 -3.61
CA ALA A 76 1.45 9.76 -3.74
C ALA A 76 2.85 10.39 -3.83
N ALA A 77 3.03 11.71 -3.93
CA ALA A 77 4.32 12.34 -4.23
C ALA A 77 5.00 11.79 -5.51
N TRP A 78 4.22 11.56 -6.58
CA TRP A 78 4.74 11.26 -7.91
C TRP A 78 4.89 12.54 -8.74
N ALA A 79 6.06 12.70 -9.37
CA ALA A 79 6.34 13.81 -10.28
C ALA A 79 5.61 13.69 -11.62
N SER A 80 5.20 12.48 -12.00
CA SER A 80 4.42 12.23 -13.21
C SER A 80 3.38 11.11 -13.00
N PRO A 81 2.36 11.02 -13.86
CA PRO A 81 1.39 9.93 -13.83
C PRO A 81 1.95 8.56 -14.23
N SER A 82 3.16 8.49 -14.81
CA SER A 82 3.69 7.27 -15.41
C SER A 82 3.75 6.07 -14.45
N PRO A 83 4.19 6.21 -13.17
CA PRO A 83 4.15 5.12 -12.20
C PRO A 83 2.72 4.68 -11.88
N PHE A 84 1.75 5.59 -11.92
CA PHE A 84 0.35 5.27 -11.71
C PHE A 84 -0.24 4.47 -12.87
N ILE A 85 -0.11 5.02 -14.08
CA ILE A 85 -0.66 4.42 -15.30
C ILE A 85 -0.08 3.02 -15.50
N ARG A 86 1.22 2.83 -15.29
CA ARG A 86 1.90 1.55 -15.51
C ARG A 86 1.49 0.45 -14.53
N HIS A 87 1.17 0.80 -13.28
CA HIS A 87 1.05 -0.18 -12.21
C HIS A 87 -0.35 -0.27 -11.59
N TYR A 88 -1.20 0.74 -11.76
CA TYR A 88 -2.44 0.88 -11.00
C TYR A 88 -3.65 1.32 -11.84
N ASN A 89 -3.46 1.77 -13.08
CA ASN A 89 -4.56 1.92 -14.05
C ASN A 89 -4.88 0.56 -14.68
N VAL A 90 -5.45 -0.33 -13.86
CA VAL A 90 -6.08 -1.54 -14.39
C VAL A 90 -7.42 -1.06 -14.94
N ASP A 91 -7.64 -1.18 -16.25
CA ASP A 91 -8.90 -0.85 -16.88
C ASP A 91 -10.03 -1.63 -16.20
N ALA A 92 -10.68 -1.01 -15.19
CA ALA A 92 -11.89 -1.53 -14.57
C ALA A 92 -13.03 -1.67 -15.61
N PHE A 93 -12.83 -1.11 -16.81
CA PHE A 93 -13.72 -1.18 -17.96
C PHE A 93 -13.39 -2.29 -18.97
N ALA A 94 -12.19 -2.89 -18.95
CA ALA A 94 -11.84 -3.94 -19.92
C ALA A 94 -12.55 -5.28 -19.63
N SER A 95 -13.15 -5.46 -18.46
CA SER A 95 -13.96 -6.65 -18.14
C SER A 95 -15.46 -6.46 -18.39
N ALA A 96 -15.92 -5.27 -18.81
CA ALA A 96 -17.35 -4.97 -18.95
C ALA A 96 -17.88 -5.07 -20.39
N ASP A 97 -17.04 -5.11 -21.43
CA ASP A 97 -17.52 -5.07 -22.82
C ASP A 97 -16.68 -5.91 -23.80
N ALA A 98 -16.43 -7.18 -23.44
CA ALA A 98 -15.98 -8.18 -24.42
C ALA A 98 -17.19 -8.95 -24.98
N THR A 99 -18.18 -8.22 -25.50
CA THR A 99 -19.24 -8.79 -26.33
C THR A 99 -18.69 -8.94 -27.74
N PHE A 100 -18.16 -10.11 -28.07
CA PHE A 100 -17.88 -10.46 -29.47
C PHE A 100 -19.22 -10.64 -30.18
N GLY A 101 -19.64 -9.63 -30.95
CA GLY A 101 -20.76 -9.75 -31.87
C GLY A 101 -20.46 -10.82 -32.93
N TRP A 102 -21.43 -11.70 -33.16
CA TRP A 102 -21.54 -12.54 -34.35
C TRP A 102 -22.30 -11.79 -35.44
#